data_AF-A0A285QI55-F1
#
_entry.id   AF-A0A285QI55-F1
#
_cell.length_a   1.000
_cell.length_b   1.000
_cell.length_c   1.000
_cell.angle_alpha   90.00
_cell.angle_beta   90.00
_cell.angle_gamma   90.00
#
_symmetry.space_group_name_H-M   'P 1'
#
loop_
_entity.id
_entity.type
_entity.pdbx_description
1 polymer ?
#
loop_
_entity_poly.entity_id
_entity_poly.type
_entity_poly.pdbx_seq_one_letter_code
_entity_poly.pdbx_strand_id
1 'polypeptide(L)'
;MRQVNRDELIWQITQALRTLPAQVRADIACNMPDRRRMADSRLAAHVAGRGLHRFEVLTSAPEGPPCPVLREKQGGGIAGFED
;
A
#
# COMPACT_ATOMS: atom_id res chain seq x y z
N MET A 1 13.22 -7.43 -4.99
CA MET A 1 12.46 -6.84 -3.86
C MET A 1 12.76 -5.36 -3.78
N ARG A 2 11.75 -4.48 -3.87
CA ARG A 2 11.94 -3.04 -3.59
C ARG A 2 12.19 -2.88 -2.09
N GLN A 3 13.24 -2.17 -1.73
CA GLN A 3 13.60 -1.90 -0.33
C GLN A 3 12.46 -1.09 0.32
N VAL A 4 11.94 -1.54 1.45
CA VAL A 4 10.89 -0.82 2.17
C VAL A 4 11.52 0.43 2.79
N ASN A 5 10.98 1.61 2.47
CA ASN A 5 11.48 2.87 3.03
C ASN A 5 11.14 2.93 4.53
N ARG A 6 12.09 3.34 5.37
CA ARG A 6 11.90 3.57 6.80
C ARG A 6 10.70 4.49 7.09
N ASP A 7 10.51 5.52 6.27
CA ASP A 7 9.39 6.47 6.43
C ASP A 7 8.04 5.79 6.15
N GLU A 8 8.00 4.86 5.19
CA GLU A 8 6.80 4.07 4.90
C GLU A 8 6.46 3.14 6.08
N LEU A 9 7.47 2.52 6.70
CA LEU A 9 7.26 1.71 7.91
C LEU A 9 6.72 2.53 9.08
N ILE A 10 7.31 3.68 9.35
CA ILE A 10 6.85 4.59 10.41
C ILE A 10 5.41 5.03 10.12
N TRP A 11 5.10 5.37 8.87
CA TRP A 11 3.76 5.75 8.46
C TRP A 11 2.76 4.60 8.66
N GLN A 12 3.08 3.38 8.23
CA GLN A 12 2.20 2.21 8.39
C GLN A 12 1.88 1.91 9.86
N ILE A 13 2.90 1.95 10.74
CA ILE A 13 2.72 1.75 12.18
C ILE A 13 1.85 2.87 12.77
N THR A 14 2.11 4.12 12.39
CA THR A 14 1.33 5.27 12.84
C THR A 14 -0.14 5.17 12.43
N GLN A 15 -0.41 4.73 11.19
CA GLN A 15 -1.78 4.50 10.72
C GLN A 15 -2.45 3.35 11.46
N ALA A 16 -1.73 2.23 11.67
CA ALA A 16 -2.26 1.10 12.44
C ALA A 16 -2.66 1.53 13.86
N LEU A 17 -1.84 2.34 14.53
CA LEU A 17 -2.16 2.90 15.85
C LEU A 17 -3.41 3.80 15.81
N ARG A 18 -3.54 4.66 14.80
CA ARG A 18 -4.71 5.57 14.66
C ARG A 18 -6.02 4.81 14.46
N THR A 19 -5.99 3.69 13.76
CA THR A 19 -7.18 2.87 13.50
C THR A 19 -7.61 2.00 14.68
N LEU A 20 -6.71 1.75 15.64
CA LEU A 20 -7.06 0.97 16.83
C LEU A 20 -8.02 1.75 17.77
N PRO A 21 -8.88 1.06 18.52
CA PRO A 21 -9.72 1.69 19.53
C PRO A 21 -8.89 2.46 20.57
N ALA A 22 -9.42 3.57 21.07
CA ALA A 22 -8.74 4.42 22.06
C ALA A 22 -8.28 3.62 23.30
N GLN A 23 -9.10 2.67 23.75
CA GLN A 23 -8.77 1.77 24.86
C GLN A 23 -7.51 0.94 24.58
N VAL A 24 -7.39 0.37 23.37
CA VAL A 24 -6.23 -0.44 22.99
C VAL A 24 -4.97 0.42 22.90
N ARG A 25 -5.07 1.65 22.39
CA ARG A 25 -3.95 2.60 22.40
C ARG A 25 -3.48 2.94 23.81
N ALA A 26 -4.43 3.15 24.73
CA ALA A 26 -4.13 3.40 26.14
C ALA A 26 -3.47 2.19 26.80
N ASP A 27 -3.91 0.98 26.46
CA ASP A 27 -3.34 -0.27 26.99
C ASP A 27 -1.89 -0.50 26.49
N ILE A 28 -1.55 -0.09 25.27
CA ILE A 28 -0.16 -0.12 24.75
C ILE A 28 0.76 0.80 25.57
N ALA A 29 0.25 1.98 25.95
CA ALA A 29 0.99 2.95 26.75
C ALA A 29 0.97 2.63 28.25
N CYS A 30 0.27 1.57 28.68
CA CYS A 30 0.13 1.20 30.08
C CYS A 30 1.36 0.43 30.59
N ASN A 31 1.72 0.67 31.85
CA ASN A 31 2.82 -0.04 32.51
C ASN A 31 2.41 -1.43 33.04
N MET A 32 1.14 -1.83 32.91
CA MET A 32 0.68 -3.17 33.31
C MET A 32 1.03 -4.19 32.21
N PRO A 33 1.89 -5.19 32.47
CA PRO A 33 2.37 -6.11 31.44
C PRO A 33 1.27 -6.91 30.73
N ASP A 34 0.23 -7.35 31.46
CA ASP A 34 -0.83 -8.18 30.89
C ASP A 34 -1.70 -7.41 29.89
N ARG A 35 -2.10 -6.20 30.27
CA ARG A 35 -2.88 -5.29 29.40
C ARG A 35 -2.08 -4.91 28.17
N ARG A 36 -0.80 -4.60 28.36
CA ARG A 36 0.10 -4.24 27.28
C ARG A 36 0.32 -5.41 26.32
N ARG A 37 0.55 -6.64 26.80
CA ARG A 37 0.75 -7.83 25.95
C ARG A 37 -0.42 -8.09 25.02
N MET A 38 -1.65 -7.99 25.52
CA MET A 38 -2.85 -8.14 24.69
C MET A 38 -2.96 -7.03 23.64
N ALA A 39 -2.67 -5.80 24.02
CA ALA A 39 -2.74 -4.65 23.13
C ALA A 39 -1.64 -4.68 22.05
N ASP A 40 -0.43 -5.08 22.41
CA ASP A 40 0.69 -5.33 21.50
C ASP A 40 0.35 -6.42 20.47
N SER A 41 -0.28 -7.51 20.90
CA SER A 41 -0.72 -8.59 20.00
C SER A 41 -1.74 -8.09 18.97
N ARG A 42 -2.68 -7.23 19.39
CA ARG A 42 -3.66 -6.61 18.49
C ARG A 42 -3.01 -5.64 17.51
N LEU A 43 -2.06 -4.83 17.97
CA LEU A 43 -1.27 -3.94 17.10
C LEU A 43 -0.48 -4.74 16.07
N ALA A 44 0.21 -5.80 16.49
CA ALA A 44 0.99 -6.66 15.61
C ALA A 44 0.12 -7.29 14.51
N ALA A 45 -1.07 -7.79 14.85
CA ALA A 45 -2.01 -8.34 13.88
C ALA A 45 -2.45 -7.29 12.85
N HIS A 46 -2.74 -6.06 13.30
CA HIS A 46 -3.10 -4.95 12.40
C HIS A 46 -1.95 -4.56 11.47
N VAL A 47 -0.72 -4.43 11.99
CA VAL A 47 0.47 -4.10 11.19
C VAL A 47 0.74 -5.21 10.16
N ALA A 48 0.66 -6.48 10.57
CA ALA A 48 0.85 -7.62 9.68
C ALA A 48 -0.20 -7.65 8.56
N GLY A 49 -1.48 -7.44 8.88
CA GLY A 49 -2.55 -7.38 7.87
C GLY A 49 -2.34 -6.27 6.85
N ARG A 50 -1.95 -5.06 7.29
CA ARG A 50 -1.63 -3.96 6.38
C ARG A 50 -0.39 -4.25 5.52
N GLY A 51 0.64 -4.85 6.11
CA GLY A 51 1.84 -5.26 5.40
C GLY A 51 1.56 -6.30 4.32
N LEU A 52 0.73 -7.30 4.63
CA LEU A 52 0.32 -8.33 3.69
C LEU A 52 -0.49 -7.75 2.53
N HIS A 53 -1.51 -6.93 2.80
CA HIS A 53 -2.28 -6.24 1.77
C HIS A 53 -1.37 -5.36 0.88
N ARG A 54 -0.40 -4.65 1.48
CA ARG A 54 0.55 -3.84 0.70
C ARG A 54 1.42 -4.70 -0.20
N PHE A 55 1.90 -5.84 0.32
CA PHE A 55 2.66 -6.79 -0.46
C PHE A 55 1.83 -7.32 -1.64
N GLU A 56 0.60 -7.75 -1.39
CA GLU A 56 -0.34 -8.20 -2.43
C GLU A 56 -0.48 -7.15 -3.54
N VAL A 57 -0.78 -5.90 -3.20
CA VAL A 57 -0.89 -4.78 -4.17
C VAL A 57 0.39 -4.57 -4.98
N LEU A 58 1.56 -4.65 -4.32
CA LEU A 58 2.85 -4.46 -5.00
C LEU A 58 3.20 -5.64 -5.90
N THR A 59 2.80 -6.86 -5.54
CA THR A 59 3.01 -8.07 -6.35
C THR A 59 1.96 -8.25 -7.46
N SER A 60 0.76 -7.72 -7.28
CA SER A 60 -0.31 -7.72 -8.29
C SER A 60 -0.17 -6.56 -9.26
N ALA A 61 0.71 -5.59 -8.98
CA ALA A 61 1.03 -4.52 -9.92
C ALA A 61 1.71 -5.15 -11.14
N PRO A 62 1.22 -4.89 -12.37
CA PRO A 62 1.82 -5.47 -13.57
C PRO A 62 3.31 -5.13 -13.63
N GLU A 63 4.15 -6.15 -13.86
CA GLU A 63 5.58 -5.98 -14.09
C GLU A 63 5.80 -5.35 -15.47
N GLY A 64 5.63 -4.04 -15.57
CA GLY A 64 5.97 -3.32 -16.80
C GLY A 64 5.62 -1.84 -16.74
N PRO A 65 6.39 -0.97 -17.41
CA PRO A 65 5.89 0.35 -17.71
C PRO A 65 4.55 0.22 -18.46
N PRO A 66 3.61 1.17 -18.32
CA PRO A 66 2.41 1.16 -19.16
C PRO A 66 2.87 1.01 -20.60
N CYS A 67 2.38 -0.04 -21.29
CA CYS A 67 2.65 -0.23 -22.70
C CYS A 67 2.41 1.13 -23.38
N PRO A 68 3.40 1.70 -24.11
CA PRO A 68 3.12 2.89 -24.88
C PRO A 68 1.96 2.50 -25.79
N VAL A 69 0.82 3.18 -25.63
CA VAL A 69 -0.28 3.08 -26.56
C VAL A 69 0.32 3.49 -27.89
N LEU A 70 0.67 2.51 -28.74
CA LEU A 70 0.91 2.74 -30.14
C LEU A 70 -0.42 3.23 -30.67
N ARG A 71 -0.58 4.55 -30.66
CA ARG A 71 -1.68 5.22 -31.32
C ARG A 71 -1.48 4.89 -32.78
N GLU A 72 -2.17 3.85 -33.24
CA GLU A 72 -2.23 3.47 -34.64
C GLU A 72 -2.49 4.75 -35.44
N LYS A 73 -1.58 5.03 -36.38
CA LYS A 73 -1.89 5.94 -37.47
C LYS A 73 -3.17 5.39 -38.10
N GLN A 74 -4.30 6.05 -37.90
CA GLN A 74 -5.44 5.93 -38.80
C GLN A 74 -4.98 6.47 -40.17
N GLY A 75 -4.32 5.60 -40.91
CA GLY A 75 -4.26 5.68 -42.36
C GLY A 75 -5.57 5.13 -42.90
N GLY A 76 -6.50 6.04 -43.19
CA GLY A 76 -7.69 5.77 -43.99
C GLY A 76 -7.85 6.96 -44.92
N GLY A 77 -7.18 6.91 -46.08
CA GLY A 77 -7.16 7.99 -47.04
C GLY A 77 -8.49 8.24 -47.74
N ILE A 78 -8.63 9.45 -48.28
CA ILE A 78 -9.35 9.72 -49.53
C ILE A 78 -8.57 10.77 -50.32
N ALA A 79 -8.63 10.60 -51.63
CA ALA A 79 -7.82 11.21 -52.66
C ALA A 79 -7.94 12.75 -52.76
N GLY A 80 -6.84 13.38 -53.18
CA GLY A 80 -6.79 14.75 -53.68
C GLY A 80 -5.70 14.81 -54.74
N PHE A 81 -6.14 14.76 -55.99
CA PHE A 81 -5.37 14.82 -57.23
C PHE A 81 -4.73 16.21 -57.37
N GLU A 82 -3.43 16.27 -57.66
CA GLU A 82 -2.77 17.48 -58.19
C GLU A 82 -3.01 17.54 -59.71
N ASP A 83 -3.48 18.69 -60.18
CA ASP A 83 -3.02 19.39 -61.39
C ASP A 83 -3.29 20.90 -61.20
#